data_AF-A0A2N3NFG4-F1
#
_entry.id   AF-A0A2N3NFG4-F1
#
_cell.length_a   1.000
_cell.length_b   1.000
_cell.length_c   1.000
_cell.angle_alpha   90.00
_cell.angle_beta   90.00
_cell.angle_gamma   90.00
#
_symmetry.space_group_name_H-M   'P 1'
#
loop_
_entity.id
_entity.type
_entity.pdbx_description
1 polymer ?
#
loop_
_entity_poly.entity_id
_entity_poly.type
_entity_poly.pdbx_seq_one_letter_code
_entity_poly.pdbx_strand_id
1 'polypeptide(L)'
;MSLSMTKLLSLLAITGFSSAAAVVKRNPCDGVDASPELYHEYRTDVCPPRNRLDSDGSCPFEDGIDGPSLKDLRCAKYCEIRTNFFWGREQPFANTYCHGPLSCTITETKTRTVTWNVGGSLSTKVHDALTLGISGSYSQAEADAWARAFSIKLEEGQCGYFTFVPIIHDSCGSLTEGPADNTPGFPRAICSNDRNKWSTTGNFCQSQLKRHSDGTVDGDTIFVRTDCSTRAPLPADKQDDIYKRPGVALPRALQEAWANTFDQMHSGDFAAKGAIECAGGNADPLHACRALSAVQSDIEGEWTIPAGRKGDHHFFGDFPSHTNDPACSFYIDFLEDLDPQKCPINPTGLATLIDAVTDSCKDQGVFGSITLGGDCPIRLATAKRSWPEGSSRP
;
A
#
# COMPACT_ATOMS: atom_id res chain seq x y z
N MET A 1 -17.22 -16.80 76.91
CA MET A 1 -16.46 -18.07 76.89
C MET A 1 -15.87 -18.24 75.51
N SER A 2 -14.57 -18.47 75.50
CA SER A 2 -13.65 -18.65 74.37
C SER A 2 -13.91 -19.97 73.61
N LEU A 3 -13.69 -19.96 72.29
CA LEU A 3 -13.17 -21.06 71.42
C LEU A 3 -13.35 -20.59 69.95
N SER A 4 -12.34 -20.01 69.29
CA SER A 4 -11.24 -20.66 68.54
C SER A 4 -11.72 -21.67 67.50
N MET A 5 -11.71 -21.27 66.21
CA MET A 5 -11.77 -22.19 65.07
C MET A 5 -10.88 -21.68 63.93
N THR A 6 -9.62 -22.08 64.06
CA THR A 6 -8.75 -22.70 63.05
C THR A 6 -8.87 -22.29 61.57
N LYS A 7 -7.81 -21.59 61.14
CA LYS A 7 -7.20 -21.57 59.80
C LYS A 7 -7.51 -22.79 58.92
N LEU A 8 -8.06 -22.54 57.73
CA LEU A 8 -7.76 -23.34 56.53
C LEU A 8 -7.25 -22.39 55.44
N LEU A 9 -5.92 -22.37 55.25
CA LEU A 9 -5.28 -21.85 54.06
C LEU A 9 -5.54 -22.85 52.92
N SER A 10 -6.33 -22.45 51.94
CA SER A 10 -6.37 -23.14 50.64
C SER A 10 -5.20 -22.60 49.80
N LEU A 11 -4.09 -23.36 49.79
CA LEU A 11 -3.08 -23.25 48.75
C LEU A 11 -3.70 -23.72 47.41
N LEU A 12 -4.17 -22.79 46.58
CA LEU A 12 -4.24 -23.06 45.14
C LEU A 12 -2.83 -22.91 44.58
N ALA A 13 -2.19 -24.05 44.30
CA ALA A 13 -1.04 -24.09 43.43
C ALA A 13 -1.49 -23.70 42.02
N ILE A 14 -1.26 -22.44 41.65
CA ILE A 14 -1.33 -21.99 40.27
C ILE A 14 -0.12 -22.63 39.57
N THR A 15 -0.30 -23.83 39.03
CA THR A 15 0.61 -24.37 38.03
C THR A 15 0.44 -23.50 36.80
N GLY A 16 1.28 -22.47 36.69
CA GLY A 16 1.48 -21.71 35.46
C GLY A 16 1.97 -22.69 34.40
N PHE A 17 1.06 -23.14 33.54
CA PHE A 17 1.44 -23.64 32.23
C PHE A 17 1.99 -22.44 31.46
N SER A 18 3.28 -22.16 31.62
CA SER A 18 4.03 -21.46 30.57
C SER A 18 4.04 -22.41 29.37
N SER A 19 3.00 -22.33 28.56
CA SER A 19 3.07 -22.75 27.17
C SER A 19 4.06 -21.83 26.48
N ALA A 20 5.35 -22.15 26.63
CA ALA A 20 6.36 -21.81 25.65
C ALA A 20 5.94 -22.53 24.36
N ALA A 21 4.97 -21.95 23.65
CA ALA A 21 4.73 -22.29 22.27
C ALA A 21 6.07 -22.09 21.59
N ALA A 22 6.72 -23.19 21.22
CA ALA A 22 7.91 -23.12 20.39
C ALA A 22 7.54 -22.25 19.20
N VAL A 23 8.19 -21.09 19.07
CA VAL A 23 8.04 -20.24 17.91
C VAL A 23 8.60 -21.07 16.76
N VAL A 24 7.73 -21.80 16.08
CA VAL A 24 8.08 -22.53 14.86
C VAL A 24 8.60 -21.46 13.92
N LYS A 25 9.91 -21.47 13.67
CA LYS A 25 10.56 -20.54 12.76
C LYS A 25 9.89 -20.73 11.40
N ARG A 26 8.95 -19.82 11.07
CA ARG A 26 8.17 -19.89 9.83
C ARG A 26 9.11 -19.75 8.65
N ASN A 27 8.84 -20.48 7.57
CA ASN A 27 9.64 -20.42 6.37
C ASN A 27 9.65 -18.97 5.83
N PRO A 28 10.81 -18.31 5.69
CA PRO A 28 10.88 -16.92 5.21
C PRO A 28 10.33 -16.78 3.78
N CYS A 29 10.16 -17.89 3.07
CA CYS A 29 9.82 -17.97 1.65
C CYS A 29 8.35 -18.33 1.40
N ASP A 30 7.56 -18.62 2.44
CA ASP A 30 6.13 -18.92 2.27
C ASP A 30 5.35 -17.68 1.77
N GLY A 31 5.96 -16.49 1.87
CA GLY A 31 5.45 -15.18 1.44
C GLY A 31 4.27 -14.66 2.24
N VAL A 32 3.39 -15.58 2.62
CA VAL A 32 2.25 -15.41 3.50
C VAL A 32 2.71 -15.78 4.92
N ASP A 33 2.59 -14.85 5.86
CA ASP A 33 2.92 -15.07 7.28
C ASP A 33 4.37 -15.44 7.61
N ALA A 34 5.26 -15.32 6.63
CA ALA A 34 6.71 -15.41 6.81
C ALA A 34 7.22 -14.34 7.78
N SER A 35 8.25 -14.67 8.57
CA SER A 35 8.96 -13.72 9.44
C SER A 35 10.42 -13.60 9.00
N PRO A 36 10.69 -12.99 7.84
CA PRO A 36 12.05 -12.86 7.34
C PRO A 36 12.86 -11.90 8.21
N GLU A 37 14.14 -12.21 8.39
CA GLU A 37 15.13 -11.19 8.73
C GLU A 37 15.20 -10.17 7.60
N LEU A 38 15.02 -8.89 7.94
CA LEU A 38 15.08 -7.78 6.99
C LEU A 38 16.54 -7.46 6.64
N TYR A 39 16.75 -7.00 5.41
CA TYR A 39 18.05 -6.72 4.80
C TYR A 39 18.94 -7.97 4.71
N HIS A 40 18.33 -9.15 4.63
CA HIS A 40 18.99 -10.43 4.45
C HIS A 40 18.62 -11.02 3.08
N GLU A 41 19.64 -11.35 2.28
CA GLU A 41 19.45 -12.02 1.00
C GLU A 41 19.26 -13.52 1.21
N TYR A 42 18.08 -14.03 0.90
CA TYR A 42 17.81 -15.47 0.82
C TYR A 42 18.03 -15.96 -0.60
N ARG A 43 18.72 -17.09 -0.72
CA ARG A 43 19.01 -17.75 -2.00
C ARG A 43 18.23 -19.06 -2.14
N THR A 44 18.44 -19.74 -3.26
CA THR A 44 17.74 -20.98 -3.64
C THR A 44 17.92 -22.15 -2.68
N ASP A 45 18.89 -22.10 -1.77
CA ASP A 45 19.10 -23.09 -0.71
C ASP A 45 18.15 -22.90 0.48
N VAL A 46 17.74 -21.67 0.76
CA VAL A 46 16.77 -21.34 1.83
C VAL A 46 15.37 -21.14 1.26
N CYS A 47 15.26 -20.43 0.15
CA CYS A 47 14.03 -20.20 -0.62
C CYS A 47 14.10 -20.96 -1.94
N PRO A 48 13.76 -22.27 -1.95
CA PRO A 48 13.81 -23.04 -3.17
C PRO A 48 12.83 -22.46 -4.20
N PRO A 49 13.30 -22.10 -5.40
CA PRO A 49 12.48 -21.39 -6.36
C PRO A 49 11.41 -22.32 -6.93
N ARG A 50 10.25 -21.75 -7.24
CA ARG A 50 9.14 -22.49 -7.87
C ARG A 50 9.52 -23.03 -9.25
N ASN A 51 10.31 -22.26 -9.99
CA ASN A 51 10.85 -22.64 -11.28
C ASN A 51 12.37 -22.74 -11.20
N ARG A 52 12.94 -23.77 -11.82
CA ARG A 52 14.39 -23.98 -11.85
C ARG A 52 14.99 -23.27 -13.06
N LEU A 53 16.11 -22.61 -12.81
CA LEU A 53 16.95 -22.00 -13.82
C LEU A 53 17.80 -23.09 -14.49
N ASP A 54 17.90 -23.04 -15.82
CA ASP A 54 18.83 -23.88 -16.56
C ASP A 54 20.27 -23.34 -16.51
N SER A 55 21.24 -24.17 -16.88
CA SER A 55 22.65 -23.79 -16.90
C SER A 55 22.99 -22.66 -17.88
N ASP A 56 22.14 -22.43 -18.88
CA ASP A 56 22.24 -21.32 -19.83
C ASP A 56 21.65 -20.01 -19.30
N GLY A 57 21.11 -20.01 -18.07
CA GLY A 57 20.48 -18.86 -17.43
C GLY A 57 19.04 -18.61 -17.87
N SER A 58 18.46 -19.48 -18.68
CA SER A 58 17.06 -19.42 -19.09
C SER A 58 16.13 -20.10 -18.10
N CYS A 59 14.86 -19.71 -18.14
CA CYS A 59 13.76 -20.34 -17.43
C CYS A 59 12.98 -21.22 -18.40
N PRO A 60 13.29 -22.53 -18.46
CA PRO A 60 12.74 -23.41 -19.48
C PRO A 60 11.23 -23.55 -19.33
N PHE A 61 10.51 -23.50 -20.44
CA PHE A 61 9.06 -23.79 -20.49
C PHE A 61 8.73 -25.28 -20.31
N GLU A 62 9.73 -26.13 -20.02
CA GLU A 62 9.51 -27.54 -19.72
C GLU A 62 8.61 -27.68 -18.48
N ASP A 63 7.64 -28.61 -18.56
CA ASP A 63 6.72 -28.94 -17.48
C ASP A 63 7.54 -29.48 -16.31
N GLY A 64 7.80 -28.61 -15.33
CA GLY A 64 8.26 -29.05 -14.02
C GLY A 64 7.20 -29.94 -13.39
N ILE A 65 7.63 -30.92 -12.59
CA ILE A 65 6.83 -32.00 -11.99
C ILE A 65 5.58 -31.52 -11.21
N ASP A 66 5.47 -30.22 -10.88
CA ASP A 66 4.34 -29.66 -10.11
C ASP A 66 3.79 -28.31 -10.65
N GLY A 67 4.04 -27.96 -11.92
CA GLY A 67 3.68 -26.64 -12.47
C GLY A 67 2.24 -26.53 -13.03
N PRO A 68 1.55 -25.38 -12.88
CA PRO A 68 0.27 -25.13 -13.54
C PRO A 68 0.42 -25.23 -15.06
N SER A 69 -0.63 -25.68 -15.74
CA SER A 69 -0.58 -25.91 -17.18
C SER A 69 -0.09 -24.65 -17.91
N LEU A 70 0.82 -24.82 -18.89
CA LEU A 70 1.38 -23.77 -19.76
C LEU A 70 0.35 -22.78 -20.34
N LYS A 71 -0.94 -23.12 -20.28
CA LYS A 71 -2.08 -22.27 -20.65
C LYS A 71 -2.10 -20.92 -19.94
N ASP A 72 -1.62 -20.86 -18.70
CA ASP A 72 -1.73 -19.65 -17.87
C ASP A 72 -0.53 -18.72 -18.03
N LEU A 73 0.57 -19.18 -18.64
CA LEU A 73 1.85 -18.47 -18.63
C LEU A 73 2.06 -17.51 -19.80
N ARG A 74 1.16 -17.48 -20.80
CA ARG A 74 1.28 -16.63 -22.02
C ARG A 74 2.70 -16.63 -22.63
N CYS A 75 3.45 -17.71 -22.45
CA CYS A 75 4.85 -17.88 -22.84
C CYS A 75 5.84 -16.89 -22.21
N ALA A 76 5.65 -16.53 -20.94
CA ALA A 76 6.69 -16.02 -20.05
C ALA A 76 6.85 -16.93 -18.84
N LYS A 77 8.06 -17.06 -18.32
CA LYS A 77 8.36 -17.81 -17.11
C LYS A 77 9.45 -17.11 -16.32
N TYR A 78 9.31 -17.10 -14.99
CA TYR A 78 10.26 -16.46 -14.09
C TYR A 78 10.86 -17.50 -13.15
N CYS A 79 12.18 -17.51 -13.01
CA CYS A 79 12.90 -18.31 -12.03
C CYS A 79 13.55 -17.36 -11.04
N GLU A 80 13.03 -17.36 -9.84
CA GLU A 80 13.62 -16.68 -8.70
C GLU A 80 15.00 -17.27 -8.40
N ILE A 81 15.96 -16.41 -8.09
CA ILE A 81 17.33 -16.81 -7.72
C ILE A 81 17.65 -16.30 -6.32
N ARG A 82 17.11 -15.12 -5.96
CA ARG A 82 17.28 -14.52 -4.65
C ARG A 82 16.05 -13.69 -4.28
N THR A 83 15.77 -13.62 -2.99
CA THR A 83 14.76 -12.75 -2.41
C THR A 83 15.33 -11.98 -1.22
N ASN A 84 14.86 -10.75 -1.02
CA ASN A 84 15.23 -9.88 0.08
C ASN A 84 13.97 -9.19 0.63
N PHE A 85 14.00 -8.82 1.90
CA PHE A 85 12.93 -8.09 2.54
C PHE A 85 13.48 -6.84 3.21
N PHE A 86 12.83 -5.70 3.06
CA PHE A 86 13.30 -4.46 3.66
C PHE A 86 12.15 -3.53 4.01
N TRP A 87 12.40 -2.54 4.87
CA TRP A 87 11.41 -1.50 5.13
C TRP A 87 11.25 -0.59 3.93
N GLY A 88 10.01 -0.45 3.47
CA GLY A 88 9.62 0.53 2.47
C GLY A 88 9.52 1.93 3.04
N ARG A 89 9.14 2.87 2.18
CA ARG A 89 8.92 4.26 2.56
C ARG A 89 7.71 4.39 3.49
N GLU A 90 7.82 5.25 4.49
CA GLU A 90 6.72 5.57 5.40
C GLU A 90 5.49 6.12 4.65
N GLN A 91 4.31 5.87 5.21
CA GLN A 91 3.00 6.22 4.66
C GLN A 91 2.15 6.87 5.78
N PRO A 92 2.19 8.22 5.94
CA PRO A 92 1.59 8.91 7.07
C PRO A 92 0.09 8.65 7.22
N PHE A 93 -0.41 8.44 8.43
CA PHE A 93 -1.85 8.38 8.63
C PHE A 93 -2.46 9.78 8.62
N ALA A 94 -3.53 9.94 7.83
CA ALA A 94 -4.36 11.14 7.82
C ALA A 94 -4.81 11.56 9.22
N ASN A 95 -4.76 12.87 9.52
CA ASN A 95 -5.25 13.45 10.78
C ASN A 95 -4.62 12.88 12.06
N THR A 96 -3.35 12.46 12.00
CA THR A 96 -2.65 11.92 13.18
C THR A 96 -1.57 12.84 13.73
N TYR A 97 -1.41 14.03 13.15
CA TYR A 97 -0.49 15.03 13.66
C TYR A 97 -0.96 15.55 15.02
N CYS A 98 -0.04 15.67 15.96
CA CYS A 98 -0.37 16.04 17.32
C CYS A 98 0.73 16.87 17.99
N HIS A 99 0.30 17.63 19.00
CA HIS A 99 1.14 18.52 19.79
C HIS A 99 1.09 18.12 21.27
N GLY A 100 2.25 18.07 21.91
CA GLY A 100 2.36 17.98 23.35
C GLY A 100 1.80 19.24 24.05
N PRO A 101 1.42 19.16 25.33
CA PRO A 101 1.68 18.04 26.26
C PRO A 101 0.59 16.96 26.28
N LEU A 102 -0.21 16.86 25.22
CA LEU A 102 -1.27 15.85 25.13
C LEU A 102 -0.70 14.46 24.79
N SER A 103 -1.45 13.42 25.16
CA SER A 103 -1.16 12.07 24.69
C SER A 103 -1.76 11.89 23.30
N CYS A 104 -0.94 11.48 22.35
CA CYS A 104 -1.38 11.15 21.00
C CYS A 104 -1.68 9.66 20.94
N THR A 105 -2.81 9.30 20.34
CA THR A 105 -3.24 7.90 20.26
C THR A 105 -3.66 7.59 18.84
N ILE A 106 -3.26 6.41 18.36
CA ILE A 106 -3.81 5.81 17.15
C ILE A 106 -4.55 4.52 17.53
N THR A 107 -5.62 4.20 16.80
CA THR A 107 -6.46 3.01 17.02
C THR A 107 -6.35 2.05 15.85
N GLU A 108 -6.63 0.77 16.09
CA GLU A 108 -6.63 -0.27 15.03
C GLU A 108 -7.68 -0.02 13.95
N THR A 109 -8.68 0.82 14.22
CA THR A 109 -9.68 1.22 13.22
C THR A 109 -9.11 2.13 12.14
N LYS A 110 -7.89 2.69 12.34
CA LYS A 110 -7.26 3.48 11.28
C LYS A 110 -6.60 2.58 10.24
N THR A 111 -7.05 2.77 9.01
CA THR A 111 -6.55 2.09 7.83
C THR A 111 -5.98 3.11 6.85
N ARG A 112 -4.98 2.70 6.09
CA ARG A 112 -4.47 3.44 4.92
C ARG A 112 -4.12 2.44 3.84
N THR A 113 -4.43 2.76 2.58
CA THR A 113 -3.91 1.96 1.47
C THR A 113 -2.47 2.37 1.20
N VAL A 114 -1.60 1.38 1.11
CA VAL A 114 -0.20 1.52 0.78
C VAL A 114 -0.02 1.15 -0.67
N THR A 115 0.74 1.95 -1.41
CA THR A 115 1.15 1.64 -2.78
C THR A 115 2.65 1.45 -2.89
N TRP A 116 3.06 0.52 -3.75
CA TRP A 116 4.44 0.20 -4.05
C TRP A 116 4.60 -0.14 -5.53
N ASN A 117 4.84 0.89 -6.33
CA ASN A 117 5.08 0.75 -7.76
C ASN A 117 6.54 1.10 -8.07
N VAL A 118 7.43 0.09 -8.06
CA VAL A 118 8.87 0.30 -8.41
C VAL A 118 9.16 -0.11 -9.87
N GLY A 119 8.17 -0.59 -10.61
CA GLY A 119 8.25 -0.91 -12.03
C GLY A 119 7.12 -0.25 -12.80
N GLY A 120 7.39 0.24 -14.02
CA GLY A 120 6.34 0.66 -14.94
C GLY A 120 5.35 -0.47 -15.22
N SER A 121 4.21 -0.14 -15.85
CA SER A 121 3.14 -1.11 -16.18
C SER A 121 3.72 -2.42 -16.75
N LEU A 122 3.73 -3.48 -15.94
CA LEU A 122 4.12 -4.81 -16.39
C LEU A 122 3.10 -5.30 -17.42
N SER A 123 3.57 -5.96 -18.48
CA SER A 123 2.64 -6.65 -19.37
C SER A 123 1.96 -7.78 -18.60
N THR A 124 0.70 -8.12 -18.95
CA THR A 124 -0.02 -9.21 -18.28
C THR A 124 0.76 -10.52 -18.32
N LYS A 125 1.48 -10.76 -19.42
CA LYS A 125 2.38 -11.90 -19.60
C LYS A 125 3.48 -11.94 -18.53
N VAL A 126 4.14 -10.81 -18.27
CA VAL A 126 5.18 -10.73 -17.24
C VAL A 126 4.58 -10.84 -15.84
N HIS A 127 3.42 -10.21 -15.60
CA HIS A 127 2.70 -10.33 -14.34
C HIS A 127 2.36 -11.80 -14.00
N ASP A 128 1.79 -12.54 -14.96
CA ASP A 128 1.44 -13.96 -14.78
C ASP A 128 2.70 -14.81 -14.48
N ALA A 129 3.80 -14.54 -15.18
CA ALA A 129 5.08 -15.22 -14.95
C ALA A 129 5.65 -14.98 -13.55
N LEU A 130 5.57 -13.75 -13.04
CA LEU A 130 6.00 -13.40 -11.67
C LEU A 130 5.08 -14.03 -10.63
N THR A 131 3.76 -13.97 -10.85
CA THR A 131 2.73 -14.54 -9.95
C THR A 131 2.97 -16.01 -9.69
N LEU A 132 3.39 -16.74 -10.73
CA LEU A 132 3.69 -18.16 -10.65
C LEU A 132 5.13 -18.47 -10.25
N GLY A 133 6.09 -17.61 -10.60
CA GLY A 133 7.52 -17.87 -10.42
C GLY A 133 8.13 -17.40 -9.10
N ILE A 134 7.56 -16.37 -8.45
CA ILE A 134 8.03 -15.84 -7.18
C ILE A 134 7.53 -16.70 -6.01
N SER A 135 8.41 -17.02 -5.06
CA SER A 135 8.02 -17.69 -3.82
C SER A 135 7.07 -16.82 -3.02
N GLY A 136 5.93 -17.38 -2.58
CA GLY A 136 4.87 -16.58 -1.98
C GLY A 136 3.94 -15.84 -2.95
N SER A 137 4.15 -16.03 -4.27
CA SER A 137 3.42 -15.36 -5.35
C SER A 137 3.76 -13.87 -5.51
N TYR A 138 3.38 -13.32 -6.66
CA TYR A 138 3.44 -11.89 -6.96
C TYR A 138 2.02 -11.34 -6.86
N SER A 139 1.88 -10.20 -6.18
CA SER A 139 0.61 -9.53 -5.95
C SER A 139 0.67 -8.09 -6.41
N GLN A 140 -0.50 -7.47 -6.48
CA GLN A 140 -0.64 -6.08 -6.89
C GLN A 140 0.17 -5.14 -6.00
N ALA A 141 0.53 -4.00 -6.56
CA ALA A 141 1.28 -2.93 -5.93
C ALA A 141 0.56 -2.23 -4.77
N GLU A 142 -0.70 -2.55 -4.49
CA GLU A 142 -1.54 -1.81 -3.53
C GLU A 142 -2.19 -2.74 -2.51
N ALA A 143 -2.22 -2.33 -1.24
CA ALA A 143 -3.03 -3.00 -0.23
C ALA A 143 -3.30 -2.17 1.01
N ASP A 144 -4.35 -2.55 1.73
CA ASP A 144 -4.73 -1.93 2.99
C ASP A 144 -3.77 -2.33 4.11
N ALA A 145 -3.27 -1.30 4.81
CA ALA A 145 -2.54 -1.40 6.05
C ALA A 145 -3.42 -0.95 7.21
N TRP A 146 -3.31 -1.67 8.32
CA TRP A 146 -4.03 -1.39 9.56
C TRP A 146 -3.06 -0.85 10.60
N ALA A 147 -3.46 0.21 11.28
CA ALA A 147 -2.66 0.77 12.34
C ALA A 147 -2.58 -0.22 13.52
N ARG A 148 -1.42 -0.29 14.18
CA ARG A 148 -1.33 -0.90 15.51
C ARG A 148 -1.75 0.14 16.53
N ALA A 149 -2.68 -0.20 17.44
CA ALA A 149 -3.13 0.76 18.44
C ALA A 149 -2.05 0.99 19.50
N PHE A 150 -1.63 2.25 19.69
CA PHE A 150 -0.82 2.66 20.82
C PHE A 150 -0.93 4.16 21.08
N SER A 151 -0.44 4.57 22.24
CA SER A 151 -0.38 5.97 22.67
C SER A 151 1.05 6.39 22.96
N ILE A 152 1.37 7.63 22.59
CA ILE A 152 2.62 8.29 22.97
C ILE A 152 2.30 9.53 23.76
N LYS A 153 2.95 9.66 24.92
CA LYS A 153 2.93 10.89 25.70
C LYS A 153 3.96 11.85 25.12
N LEU A 154 3.50 13.00 24.65
CA LEU A 154 4.37 14.08 24.23
C LEU A 154 4.56 15.08 25.36
N GLU A 155 5.79 15.58 25.52
CA GLU A 155 6.09 16.70 26.41
C GLU A 155 5.78 18.03 25.71
N GLU A 156 5.75 19.12 26.48
CA GLU A 156 5.58 20.46 25.92
C GLU A 156 6.64 20.74 24.85
N GLY A 157 6.20 21.27 23.70
CA GLY A 157 7.08 21.53 22.55
C GLY A 157 7.51 20.30 21.75
N GLN A 158 6.98 19.11 22.04
CA GLN A 158 7.13 17.94 21.18
C GLN A 158 5.93 17.78 20.24
N CYS A 159 6.21 17.44 18.99
CA CYS A 159 5.18 17.20 17.98
C CYS A 159 5.52 15.95 17.17
N GLY A 160 4.54 15.44 16.43
CA GLY A 160 4.75 14.34 15.51
C GLY A 160 3.46 13.80 14.93
N TYR A 161 3.59 12.73 14.16
CA TYR A 161 2.46 12.04 13.53
C TYR A 161 2.69 10.53 13.52
N PHE A 162 1.61 9.77 13.34
CA PHE A 162 1.68 8.34 13.17
C PHE A 162 1.79 8.00 11.68
N THR A 163 2.58 6.98 11.35
CA THR A 163 2.81 6.54 9.97
C THR A 163 2.92 5.02 9.92
N PHE A 164 2.54 4.45 8.78
CA PHE A 164 2.75 3.03 8.51
C PHE A 164 4.03 2.85 7.69
N VAL A 165 4.89 1.89 8.07
CA VAL A 165 6.08 1.52 7.31
C VAL A 165 5.91 0.09 6.81
N PRO A 166 5.70 -0.13 5.50
CA PRO A 166 5.48 -1.46 4.96
C PRO A 166 6.79 -2.25 4.90
N ILE A 167 6.69 -3.58 4.90
CA ILE A 167 7.77 -4.47 4.48
C ILE A 167 7.62 -4.76 2.99
N ILE A 168 8.71 -4.56 2.26
CA ILE A 168 8.81 -4.82 0.83
C ILE A 168 9.47 -6.16 0.62
N HIS A 169 8.89 -6.99 -0.24
CA HIS A 169 9.44 -8.23 -0.74
C HIS A 169 10.05 -7.98 -2.13
N ASP A 170 11.36 -8.11 -2.25
CA ASP A 170 12.12 -7.92 -3.49
C ASP A 170 12.67 -9.24 -3.99
N SER A 171 12.26 -9.65 -5.19
CA SER A 171 12.66 -10.90 -5.82
C SER A 171 13.44 -10.61 -7.09
N CYS A 172 14.60 -11.26 -7.24
CA CYS A 172 15.44 -11.18 -8.43
C CYS A 172 15.73 -12.56 -9.02
N GLY A 173 15.74 -12.62 -10.34
CA GLY A 173 15.80 -13.89 -11.06
C GLY A 173 16.05 -13.72 -12.56
N SER A 174 15.72 -14.74 -13.33
CA SER A 174 15.65 -14.65 -14.79
C SER A 174 14.20 -14.66 -15.26
N LEU A 175 13.89 -13.78 -16.20
CA LEU A 175 12.62 -13.78 -16.93
C LEU A 175 12.88 -14.27 -18.35
N THR A 176 12.25 -15.38 -18.74
CA THR A 176 12.32 -15.91 -20.10
C THR A 176 10.97 -15.77 -20.78
N GLU A 177 11.00 -15.24 -22.00
CA GLU A 177 9.83 -15.05 -22.85
C GLU A 177 10.02 -15.81 -24.16
N GLY A 178 8.99 -16.51 -24.62
CA GLY A 178 8.97 -17.19 -25.91
C GLY A 178 7.72 -16.84 -26.73
N PRO A 179 7.72 -17.16 -28.02
CA PRO A 179 6.51 -17.11 -28.84
C PRO A 179 5.57 -18.26 -28.48
N ALA A 180 4.28 -18.01 -28.67
CA ALA A 180 3.27 -19.06 -28.63
C ALA A 180 3.19 -19.72 -30.02
N ASP A 181 3.40 -21.03 -30.08
CA ASP A 181 3.21 -21.82 -31.29
C ASP A 181 1.71 -22.10 -31.46
N ASN A 182 1.13 -21.43 -32.45
CA ASN A 182 -0.27 -21.60 -32.85
C ASN A 182 -0.35 -22.69 -33.93
N THR A 183 -0.19 -23.95 -33.54
CA THR A 183 -0.38 -25.06 -34.49
C THR A 183 -1.87 -25.16 -34.89
N PRO A 184 -2.22 -25.02 -36.19
CA PRO A 184 -3.61 -25.13 -36.63
C PRO A 184 -4.21 -26.47 -36.23
N GLY A 185 -5.39 -26.45 -35.59
CA GLY A 185 -6.10 -27.66 -35.14
C GLY A 185 -5.92 -28.02 -33.66
N PHE A 186 -5.03 -27.34 -32.94
CA PHE A 186 -4.98 -27.42 -31.47
C PHE A 186 -5.72 -26.23 -30.86
N PRO A 187 -6.64 -26.46 -29.91
CA PRO A 187 -7.42 -25.37 -29.29
C PRO A 187 -6.59 -24.46 -28.37
N ARG A 188 -5.27 -24.67 -28.27
CA ARG A 188 -4.40 -24.03 -27.28
C ARG A 188 -3.04 -23.72 -27.88
N ALA A 189 -2.58 -22.48 -27.72
CA ALA A 189 -1.22 -22.10 -28.05
C ALA A 189 -0.27 -22.74 -27.03
N ILE A 190 0.75 -23.43 -27.51
CA ILE A 190 1.80 -24.03 -26.68
C ILE A 190 3.03 -23.14 -26.79
N CYS A 191 3.78 -22.93 -25.72
CA CYS A 191 5.00 -22.15 -25.82
C CYS A 191 6.05 -22.89 -26.61
N SER A 192 6.69 -22.20 -27.54
CA SER A 192 7.68 -22.85 -28.41
C SER A 192 8.81 -23.42 -27.58
N ASN A 193 9.15 -24.69 -27.79
CA ASN A 193 10.32 -25.32 -27.18
C ASN A 193 11.63 -24.97 -27.93
N ASP A 194 11.55 -24.20 -29.01
CA ASP A 194 12.72 -23.70 -29.72
C ASP A 194 13.40 -22.60 -28.92
N ARG A 195 14.43 -23.00 -28.16
CA ARG A 195 15.24 -22.10 -27.32
C ARG A 195 15.83 -20.91 -28.08
N ASN A 196 16.07 -21.03 -29.39
CA ASN A 196 16.60 -19.93 -30.19
C ASN A 196 15.58 -18.79 -30.38
N LYS A 197 14.30 -19.04 -30.10
CA LYS A 197 13.23 -18.05 -30.14
C LYS A 197 12.93 -17.45 -28.76
N TRP A 198 13.64 -17.88 -27.72
CA TRP A 198 13.46 -17.34 -26.38
C TRP A 198 14.26 -16.04 -26.21
N SER A 199 13.65 -15.08 -25.53
CA SER A 199 14.31 -13.88 -25.02
C SER A 199 14.43 -14.01 -23.51
N THR A 200 15.65 -14.02 -22.99
CA THR A 200 15.89 -14.13 -21.54
C THR A 200 16.53 -12.86 -21.02
N THR A 201 15.90 -12.27 -20.01
CA THR A 201 16.42 -11.16 -19.22
C THR A 201 16.89 -11.72 -17.88
N GLY A 202 18.19 -11.87 -17.73
CA GLY A 202 18.81 -12.19 -16.44
C GLY A 202 18.75 -11.01 -15.49
N ASN A 203 18.84 -11.29 -14.19
CA ASN A 203 18.79 -10.28 -13.12
C ASN A 203 17.55 -9.37 -13.18
N PHE A 204 16.41 -9.93 -13.60
CA PHE A 204 15.13 -9.26 -13.59
C PHE A 204 14.60 -9.21 -12.16
N CYS A 205 14.58 -8.02 -11.58
CA CYS A 205 14.13 -7.78 -10.20
C CYS A 205 12.75 -7.12 -10.20
N GLN A 206 11.89 -7.56 -9.28
CA GLN A 206 10.60 -6.95 -9.01
C GLN A 206 10.35 -6.92 -7.51
N SER A 207 9.88 -5.78 -7.04
CA SER A 207 9.54 -5.57 -5.65
C SER A 207 8.03 -5.41 -5.49
N GLN A 208 7.49 -5.94 -4.39
CA GLN A 208 6.06 -5.89 -4.07
C GLN A 208 5.86 -5.70 -2.56
N LEU A 209 4.65 -5.34 -2.16
CA LEU A 209 4.26 -5.33 -0.76
C LEU A 209 4.26 -6.76 -0.21
N LYS A 210 4.91 -6.98 0.93
CA LYS A 210 4.73 -8.21 1.70
C LYS A 210 3.33 -8.18 2.32
N ARG A 211 2.62 -9.31 2.29
CA ARG A 211 1.25 -9.42 2.79
C ARG A 211 1.09 -10.51 3.83
N HIS A 212 0.09 -10.33 4.68
CA HIS A 212 -0.46 -11.38 5.53
C HIS A 212 -1.41 -12.30 4.74
N SER A 213 -1.80 -13.42 5.33
CA SER A 213 -2.73 -14.38 4.70
C SER A 213 -4.11 -13.81 4.39
N ASP A 214 -4.50 -12.76 5.11
CA ASP A 214 -5.77 -12.05 4.90
C ASP A 214 -5.70 -10.97 3.80
N GLY A 215 -4.54 -10.80 3.16
CA GLY A 215 -4.31 -9.84 2.08
C GLY A 215 -3.86 -8.45 2.53
N THR A 216 -3.83 -8.17 3.83
CA THR A 216 -3.33 -6.90 4.39
C THR A 216 -1.82 -6.78 4.27
N VAL A 217 -1.31 -5.54 4.25
CA VAL A 217 0.13 -5.26 4.15
C VAL A 217 0.83 -5.56 5.46
N ASP A 218 1.95 -6.29 5.38
CA ASP A 218 2.85 -6.47 6.51
C ASP A 218 3.72 -5.23 6.71
N GLY A 219 3.92 -4.85 7.97
CA GLY A 219 4.65 -3.66 8.35
C GLY A 219 4.40 -3.26 9.79
N ASP A 220 4.79 -2.03 10.12
CA ASP A 220 4.67 -1.48 11.46
C ASP A 220 4.12 -0.06 11.46
N THR A 221 3.34 0.26 12.50
CA THR A 221 2.94 1.63 12.79
C THR A 221 3.96 2.24 13.74
N ILE A 222 4.55 3.35 13.33
CA ILE A 222 5.52 4.09 14.14
C ILE A 222 5.05 5.53 14.35
N PHE A 223 5.73 6.23 15.25
CA PHE A 223 5.51 7.64 15.47
C PHE A 223 6.75 8.44 15.09
N VAL A 224 6.57 9.36 14.15
CA VAL A 224 7.64 10.23 13.67
C VAL A 224 7.59 11.51 14.47
N ARG A 225 8.69 11.80 15.17
CA ARG A 225 8.80 13.05 15.94
C ARG A 225 9.21 14.18 15.02
N THR A 226 8.55 15.32 15.14
CA THR A 226 8.84 16.51 14.33
C THR A 226 9.09 17.72 15.21
N ASP A 227 9.85 18.68 14.69
CA ASP A 227 9.90 20.02 15.26
C ASP A 227 8.53 20.70 15.12
N CYS A 228 7.99 21.26 16.21
CA CYS A 228 6.62 21.81 16.18
C CYS A 228 6.45 23.04 15.28
N SER A 229 7.52 23.79 15.04
CA SER A 229 7.48 25.04 14.28
C SER A 229 7.70 24.81 12.79
N THR A 230 8.65 23.94 12.45
CA THR A 230 9.04 23.66 11.05
C THR A 230 8.42 22.38 10.51
N ARG A 231 7.96 21.49 11.40
CA ARG A 231 7.41 20.15 11.09
C ARG A 231 8.38 19.20 10.40
N ALA A 232 9.64 19.62 10.28
CA ALA A 232 10.70 18.74 9.85
C ALA A 232 10.87 17.61 10.87
N PRO A 233 11.16 16.38 10.42
CA PRO A 233 11.53 15.29 11.31
C PRO A 233 12.70 15.70 12.22
N LEU A 234 12.60 15.34 13.49
CA LEU A 234 13.71 15.49 14.44
C LEU A 234 14.90 14.60 14.03
N PRO A 235 16.11 14.90 14.53
CA PRO A 235 17.30 14.08 14.26
C PRO A 235 17.13 12.60 14.62
N ALA A 236 17.90 11.75 13.94
CA ALA A 236 17.75 10.30 13.98
C ALA A 236 17.84 9.68 15.39
N ASP A 237 18.59 10.27 16.32
CA ASP A 237 18.70 9.80 17.71
C ASP A 237 17.39 9.92 18.50
N LYS A 238 16.45 10.75 18.03
CA LYS A 238 15.12 10.94 18.63
C LYS A 238 14.03 10.12 17.96
N GLN A 239 14.32 9.45 16.85
CA GLN A 239 13.34 8.73 16.06
C GLN A 239 13.22 7.27 16.48
N ASP A 240 12.13 6.64 16.03
CA ASP A 240 11.97 5.19 16.05
C ASP A 240 13.09 4.49 15.24
N ASP A 241 13.53 3.31 15.68
CA ASP A 241 14.60 2.57 15.01
C ASP A 241 14.25 2.13 13.58
N ILE A 242 12.96 1.95 13.27
CA ILE A 242 12.47 1.68 11.91
C ILE A 242 12.65 2.93 11.04
N TYR A 243 12.33 4.11 11.56
CA TYR A 243 12.45 5.37 10.81
C TYR A 243 13.87 5.65 10.32
N LYS A 244 14.87 5.21 11.10
CA LYS A 244 16.29 5.39 10.80
C LYS A 244 16.78 4.51 9.65
N ARG A 245 15.97 3.56 9.17
CA ARG A 245 16.38 2.59 8.16
C ARG A 245 16.41 3.23 6.77
N PRO A 246 17.32 2.77 5.88
CA PRO A 246 17.43 3.32 4.53
C PRO A 246 16.11 3.25 3.77
N GLY A 247 15.71 4.37 3.16
CA GLY A 247 14.50 4.44 2.33
C GLY A 247 13.18 4.63 3.08
N VAL A 248 13.18 4.58 4.43
CA VAL A 248 11.96 4.74 5.22
C VAL A 248 11.49 6.18 5.27
N ALA A 249 12.37 7.12 5.63
CA ALA A 249 12.00 8.53 5.69
C ALA A 249 11.57 9.06 4.31
N LEU A 250 10.49 9.85 4.29
CA LEU A 250 10.05 10.53 3.07
C LEU A 250 11.17 11.41 2.47
N PRO A 251 11.25 11.54 1.13
CA PRO A 251 11.98 12.63 0.49
C PRO A 251 11.55 13.99 1.04
N ARG A 252 12.48 14.95 1.11
CA ARG A 252 12.24 16.27 1.73
C ARG A 252 11.02 16.99 1.14
N ALA A 253 10.83 16.96 -0.18
CA ALA A 253 9.68 17.59 -0.82
C ALA A 253 8.34 17.00 -0.34
N LEU A 254 8.27 15.68 -0.17
CA LEU A 254 7.07 15.01 0.36
C LEU A 254 6.88 15.30 1.86
N GLN A 255 7.95 15.40 2.65
CA GLN A 255 7.86 15.83 4.05
C GLN A 255 7.26 17.24 4.16
N GLU A 256 7.72 18.18 3.34
CA GLU A 256 7.20 19.55 3.30
C GLU A 256 5.74 19.58 2.83
N ALA A 257 5.35 18.74 1.86
CA ALA A 257 3.96 18.61 1.43
C ALA A 257 3.05 18.10 2.56
N TRP A 258 3.46 17.06 3.30
CA TRP A 258 2.73 16.55 4.47
C TRP A 258 2.66 17.58 5.61
N ALA A 259 3.76 18.29 5.88
CA ALA A 259 3.79 19.38 6.86
C ALA A 259 2.72 20.44 6.54
N ASN A 260 2.64 20.89 5.29
CA ASN A 260 1.63 21.85 4.84
C ASN A 260 0.21 21.28 4.94
N THR A 261 0.03 20.01 4.61
CA THR A 261 -1.26 19.31 4.73
C THR A 261 -1.74 19.29 6.19
N PHE A 262 -0.86 18.98 7.13
CA PHE A 262 -1.21 19.02 8.55
C PHE A 262 -1.57 20.44 9.02
N ASP A 263 -1.03 21.50 8.39
CA ASP A 263 -1.27 22.90 8.77
C ASP A 263 -2.69 23.26 8.40
N GLN A 264 -3.05 22.93 7.17
CA GLN A 264 -4.37 23.14 6.60
C GLN A 264 -5.46 22.34 7.34
N MET A 265 -5.12 21.15 7.87
CA MET A 265 -6.03 20.40 8.74
C MET A 265 -6.25 21.09 10.08
N HIS A 266 -5.19 21.67 10.65
CA HIS A 266 -5.26 22.31 11.96
C HIS A 266 -5.91 23.69 11.91
N SER A 267 -5.64 24.49 10.87
CA SER A 267 -6.25 25.80 10.64
C SER A 267 -7.74 25.72 10.31
N GLY A 268 -8.21 24.54 9.87
CA GLY A 268 -9.56 24.34 9.38
C GLY A 268 -9.75 24.72 7.91
N ASP A 269 -8.68 24.91 7.15
CA ASP A 269 -8.75 25.13 5.70
C ASP A 269 -9.34 23.88 4.99
N PHE A 270 -9.15 22.70 5.58
CA PHE A 270 -9.84 21.46 5.19
C PHE A 270 -11.11 21.16 5.99
N ALA A 271 -11.67 22.13 6.71
CA ALA A 271 -12.90 21.91 7.46
C ALA A 271 -14.04 21.57 6.50
N ALA A 272 -14.53 20.33 6.62
CA ALA A 272 -15.70 19.88 5.90
C ALA A 272 -16.90 20.77 6.26
N LYS A 273 -17.55 21.34 5.25
CA LYS A 273 -18.84 22.02 5.39
C LYS A 273 -19.94 20.96 5.43
N GLY A 274 -20.01 20.25 6.54
CA GLY A 274 -21.00 19.18 6.77
C GLY A 274 -20.38 17.80 6.91
N ALA A 275 -21.24 16.79 6.99
CA ALA A 275 -20.82 15.40 7.04
C ALA A 275 -20.38 14.91 5.64
N ILE A 276 -19.51 13.92 5.61
CA ILE A 276 -19.21 13.19 4.37
C ILE A 276 -20.49 12.49 3.91
N GLU A 277 -20.86 12.72 2.66
CA GLU A 277 -22.05 12.11 2.04
C GLU A 277 -21.63 10.84 1.33
N CYS A 278 -22.22 9.71 1.69
CA CYS A 278 -22.00 8.42 1.03
C CYS A 278 -23.20 8.13 0.10
N ALA A 279 -22.94 7.94 -1.19
CA ALA A 279 -23.96 7.76 -2.21
C ALA A 279 -23.55 6.70 -3.25
N GLY A 280 -24.44 5.74 -3.50
CA GLY A 280 -24.23 4.65 -4.45
C GLY A 280 -24.98 3.39 -4.02
N GLY A 281 -25.09 2.40 -4.90
CA GLY A 281 -25.66 1.09 -4.57
C GLY A 281 -24.86 0.02 -5.28
N ASN A 282 -24.20 -0.84 -4.50
CA ASN A 282 -23.32 -1.94 -4.90
C ASN A 282 -22.11 -1.51 -5.75
N ALA A 283 -20.89 -1.54 -5.21
CA ALA A 283 -19.75 -2.20 -5.88
C ALA A 283 -18.44 -2.16 -5.06
N ASP A 284 -17.47 -2.93 -5.57
CA ASP A 284 -16.06 -3.04 -5.21
C ASP A 284 -15.09 -1.83 -5.46
N PRO A 285 -15.43 -0.66 -6.08
CA PRO A 285 -14.44 0.31 -6.55
C PRO A 285 -13.79 1.19 -5.47
N LEU A 286 -14.17 1.03 -4.20
CA LEU A 286 -13.60 1.83 -3.12
C LEU A 286 -12.11 1.57 -2.89
N HIS A 287 -11.67 0.32 -3.06
CA HIS A 287 -10.24 -0.04 -2.97
C HIS A 287 -9.42 0.71 -4.03
N ALA A 288 -9.91 0.76 -5.27
CA ALA A 288 -9.26 1.49 -6.36
C ALA A 288 -9.17 3.00 -6.08
N CYS A 289 -10.16 3.58 -5.42
CA CYS A 289 -10.12 4.99 -5.01
C CYS A 289 -9.05 5.27 -3.95
N ARG A 290 -8.84 4.34 -3.01
CA ARG A 290 -7.80 4.50 -1.99
C ARG A 290 -6.39 4.31 -2.55
N ALA A 291 -6.22 3.41 -3.52
CA ALA A 291 -4.96 3.27 -4.21
C ALA A 291 -4.58 4.54 -4.99
N LEU A 292 -5.56 5.18 -5.63
CA LEU A 292 -5.39 6.49 -6.25
C LEU A 292 -4.90 7.55 -5.27
N SER A 293 -5.48 7.59 -4.07
CA SER A 293 -5.02 8.48 -2.99
C SER A 293 -3.57 8.24 -2.63
N ALA A 294 -3.19 6.98 -2.44
CA ALA A 294 -1.83 6.60 -2.12
C ALA A 294 -0.84 7.02 -3.23
N VAL A 295 -1.18 6.77 -4.50
CA VAL A 295 -0.39 7.24 -5.65
C VAL A 295 -0.28 8.76 -5.66
N GLN A 296 -1.38 9.48 -5.45
CA GLN A 296 -1.38 10.94 -5.45
C GLN A 296 -0.50 11.51 -4.32
N SER A 297 -0.49 10.86 -3.14
CA SER A 297 0.33 11.26 -2.01
C SER A 297 1.83 11.08 -2.23
N ASP A 298 2.20 10.23 -3.20
CA ASP A 298 3.57 9.91 -3.58
C ASP A 298 4.07 10.78 -4.76
N ILE A 299 3.22 11.63 -5.36
CA ILE A 299 3.62 12.53 -6.44
C ILE A 299 4.50 13.64 -5.86
N GLU A 300 5.78 13.61 -6.24
CA GLU A 300 6.69 14.73 -6.04
C GLU A 300 6.35 15.87 -6.99
N GLY A 301 5.94 17.03 -6.46
CA GLY A 301 5.77 18.25 -7.26
C GLY A 301 4.73 19.23 -6.73
N GLU A 302 4.74 20.43 -7.31
CA GLU A 302 3.78 21.51 -7.07
C GLU A 302 2.50 21.33 -7.91
N TRP A 303 1.89 20.14 -7.87
CA TRP A 303 0.56 20.04 -8.44
C TRP A 303 -0.42 20.77 -7.52
N THR A 304 -1.17 21.72 -8.07
CA THR A 304 -2.21 22.48 -7.37
C THR A 304 -3.54 22.26 -8.05
N ILE A 305 -4.64 22.43 -7.31
CA ILE A 305 -5.98 22.49 -7.91
C ILE A 305 -5.98 23.59 -8.99
N PRO A 306 -6.46 23.29 -10.21
CA PRO A 306 -6.53 24.31 -11.26
C PRO A 306 -7.60 25.35 -10.94
N ALA A 307 -7.46 26.53 -11.54
CA ALA A 307 -8.55 27.50 -11.51
C ALA A 307 -9.80 26.91 -12.16
N GLY A 308 -10.96 27.14 -11.57
CA GLY A 308 -12.24 26.62 -12.07
C GLY A 308 -13.33 27.65 -11.89
N ARG A 309 -14.32 27.65 -12.80
CA ARG A 309 -15.51 28.49 -12.63
C ARG A 309 -16.59 27.72 -11.90
N LYS A 310 -17.48 28.45 -11.23
CA LYS A 310 -18.65 27.86 -10.60
C LYS A 310 -19.42 26.96 -11.56
N GLY A 311 -19.65 25.71 -11.15
CA GLY A 311 -20.36 24.69 -11.91
C GLY A 311 -19.48 23.86 -12.85
N ASP A 312 -18.21 24.22 -13.02
CA ASP A 312 -17.24 23.36 -13.68
C ASP A 312 -16.92 22.14 -12.80
N HIS A 313 -16.50 21.06 -13.45
CA HIS A 313 -15.92 19.90 -12.79
C HIS A 313 -14.55 19.60 -13.38
N HIS A 314 -13.60 19.22 -12.53
CA HIS A 314 -12.29 18.78 -12.99
C HIS A 314 -12.00 17.37 -12.48
N PHE A 315 -11.77 16.45 -13.42
CA PHE A 315 -11.45 15.05 -13.13
C PHE A 315 -9.96 14.86 -12.92
N PHE A 316 -9.66 13.92 -12.05
CA PHE A 316 -8.32 13.51 -11.71
C PHE A 316 -8.25 12.00 -11.56
N GLY A 317 -7.05 11.48 -11.77
CA GLY A 317 -6.71 10.11 -11.45
C GLY A 317 -7.69 9.13 -12.09
N ASP A 318 -7.56 8.89 -13.39
CA ASP A 318 -8.15 7.68 -13.96
C ASP A 318 -7.22 6.52 -13.64
N PHE A 319 -7.61 5.68 -12.68
CA PHE A 319 -6.92 4.41 -12.50
C PHE A 319 -7.52 3.41 -13.48
N PRO A 320 -6.80 3.00 -14.54
CA PRO A 320 -7.29 1.94 -15.39
C PRO A 320 -7.43 0.69 -14.51
N SER A 321 -8.66 0.20 -14.32
CA SER A 321 -8.80 -1.14 -13.78
C SER A 321 -8.19 -2.08 -14.83
N HIS A 322 -7.36 -3.04 -14.39
CA HIS A 322 -6.77 -4.05 -15.28
C HIS A 322 -7.83 -4.97 -15.91
N THR A 323 -9.07 -4.85 -15.44
CA THR A 323 -10.28 -5.51 -15.90
C THR A 323 -11.10 -4.55 -16.76
N ASN A 324 -12.08 -5.02 -17.53
CA ASN A 324 -13.04 -4.12 -18.21
C ASN A 324 -13.99 -3.40 -17.23
N ASP A 325 -13.65 -3.41 -15.94
CA ASP A 325 -14.42 -2.80 -14.88
C ASP A 325 -14.10 -1.32 -14.74
N PRO A 326 -15.04 -0.53 -14.21
CA PRO A 326 -14.86 0.89 -14.01
C PRO A 326 -13.61 1.26 -13.22
N ALA A 327 -12.83 2.18 -13.79
CA ALA A 327 -11.90 3.00 -13.05
C ALA A 327 -12.64 3.72 -11.91
N CYS A 328 -12.01 3.80 -10.73
CA CYS A 328 -12.32 4.91 -9.84
C CYS A 328 -11.70 6.16 -10.44
N SER A 329 -12.44 7.25 -10.38
CA SER A 329 -11.94 8.59 -10.66
C SER A 329 -12.43 9.49 -9.54
N PHE A 330 -11.71 10.57 -9.29
CA PHE A 330 -12.22 11.63 -8.43
C PHE A 330 -12.37 12.89 -9.25
N TYR A 331 -13.31 13.72 -8.84
CA TYR A 331 -13.51 15.01 -9.46
C TYR A 331 -13.79 16.07 -8.39
N ILE A 332 -13.45 17.29 -8.76
CA ILE A 332 -13.72 18.48 -7.98
C ILE A 332 -14.81 19.24 -8.69
N ASP A 333 -15.95 19.43 -8.02
CA ASP A 333 -16.96 20.40 -8.41
C ASP A 333 -16.60 21.76 -7.79
N PHE A 334 -16.52 22.79 -8.62
CA PHE A 334 -16.31 24.16 -8.16
C PHE A 334 -17.66 24.78 -7.77
N LEU A 335 -17.87 25.04 -6.48
CA LEU A 335 -19.12 25.61 -5.97
C LEU A 335 -19.18 27.13 -6.17
N GLU A 336 -18.01 27.75 -6.31
CA GLU A 336 -17.79 29.16 -6.65
C GLU A 336 -16.59 29.27 -7.61
N ASP A 337 -16.36 30.45 -8.17
CA ASP A 337 -15.16 30.70 -8.98
C ASP A 337 -13.93 30.59 -8.08
N LEU A 338 -13.04 29.64 -8.38
CA LEU A 338 -11.90 29.32 -7.55
C LEU A 338 -10.62 30.01 -8.06
N ASP A 339 -10.02 30.78 -7.17
CA ASP A 339 -8.64 31.23 -7.29
C ASP A 339 -7.71 30.20 -6.62
N PRO A 340 -6.84 29.49 -7.37
CA PRO A 340 -5.92 28.51 -6.80
C PRO A 340 -5.02 29.06 -5.69
N GLN A 341 -4.73 30.37 -5.70
CA GLN A 341 -3.93 30.99 -4.65
C GLN A 341 -4.66 31.05 -3.30
N LYS A 342 -6.00 31.03 -3.33
CA LYS A 342 -6.84 31.01 -2.14
C LYS A 342 -7.17 29.59 -1.68
N CYS A 343 -7.00 28.61 -2.55
CA CYS A 343 -7.25 27.21 -2.23
C CYS A 343 -6.02 26.32 -2.49
N PRO A 344 -4.98 26.41 -1.64
CA PRO A 344 -3.71 25.73 -1.84
C PRO A 344 -3.76 24.24 -1.45
N ILE A 345 -4.68 23.46 -2.02
CA ILE A 345 -4.70 22.01 -1.80
C ILE A 345 -3.59 21.39 -2.65
N ASN A 346 -2.59 20.83 -1.96
CA ASN A 346 -1.50 20.08 -2.58
C ASN A 346 -1.90 18.59 -2.79
N PRO A 347 -1.10 17.77 -3.49
CA PRO A 347 -1.41 16.36 -3.74
C PRO A 347 -1.68 15.56 -2.48
N THR A 348 -0.92 15.84 -1.42
CA THR A 348 -1.00 15.17 -0.13
C THR A 348 -2.30 15.50 0.63
N GLY A 349 -2.74 16.76 0.56
CA GLY A 349 -4.00 17.22 1.12
C GLY A 349 -5.18 16.61 0.38
N LEU A 350 -5.12 16.60 -0.97
CA LEU A 350 -6.10 15.92 -1.80
C LEU A 350 -6.19 14.43 -1.48
N ALA A 351 -5.05 13.72 -1.41
CA ALA A 351 -4.99 12.32 -1.01
C ALA A 351 -5.63 12.12 0.36
N THR A 352 -5.31 12.97 1.34
CA THR A 352 -5.91 12.85 2.67
C THR A 352 -7.44 13.03 2.66
N LEU A 353 -7.95 13.95 1.84
CA LEU A 353 -9.39 14.13 1.68
C LEU A 353 -10.04 12.91 1.03
N ILE A 354 -9.40 12.31 0.03
CA ILE A 354 -9.85 11.05 -0.60
C ILE A 354 -9.86 9.92 0.44
N ASP A 355 -8.80 9.77 1.24
CA ASP A 355 -8.74 8.79 2.33
C ASP A 355 -9.85 9.01 3.34
N ALA A 356 -10.14 10.25 3.73
CA ALA A 356 -11.21 10.56 4.67
C ALA A 356 -12.59 10.18 4.11
N VAL A 357 -12.86 10.50 2.84
CA VAL A 357 -14.11 10.14 2.14
C VAL A 357 -14.26 8.62 2.04
N THR A 358 -13.21 7.94 1.58
CA THR A 358 -13.24 6.49 1.37
C THR A 358 -13.30 5.71 2.68
N ASP A 359 -12.62 6.14 3.74
CA ASP A 359 -12.72 5.54 5.07
C ASP A 359 -14.14 5.70 5.65
N SER A 360 -14.76 6.87 5.45
CA SER A 360 -16.12 7.14 5.96
C SER A 360 -17.22 6.35 5.24
N CYS A 361 -17.01 6.01 3.96
CA CYS A 361 -18.00 5.28 3.16
C CYS A 361 -17.71 3.78 3.01
N LYS A 362 -16.69 3.24 3.69
CA LYS A 362 -16.23 1.85 3.49
C LYS A 362 -17.26 0.79 3.80
N ASP A 363 -17.99 0.94 4.90
CA ASP A 363 -18.98 -0.05 5.33
C ASP A 363 -20.24 -0.07 4.44
N GLN A 364 -20.42 0.98 3.64
CA GLN A 364 -21.53 1.10 2.71
C GLN A 364 -21.19 0.55 1.32
N GLY A 365 -19.89 0.41 0.98
CA GLY A 365 -19.45 -0.03 -0.35
C GLY A 365 -19.86 0.95 -1.45
N VAL A 366 -19.85 2.25 -1.13
CA VAL A 366 -20.32 3.33 -2.03
C VAL A 366 -19.29 4.43 -2.15
N PHE A 367 -19.43 5.22 -3.21
CA PHE A 367 -18.69 6.45 -3.38
C PHE A 367 -19.11 7.49 -2.35
N GLY A 368 -18.22 8.43 -2.05
CA GLY A 368 -18.54 9.55 -1.18
C GLY A 368 -18.17 10.89 -1.77
N SER A 369 -18.66 11.94 -1.11
CA SER A 369 -18.24 13.31 -1.37
C SER A 369 -18.07 14.09 -0.08
N ILE A 370 -17.16 15.05 -0.11
CA ILE A 370 -16.92 16.01 0.95
C ILE A 370 -16.97 17.42 0.37
N THR A 371 -17.71 18.30 1.02
CA THR A 371 -17.75 19.72 0.65
C THR A 371 -16.80 20.47 1.55
N LEU A 372 -15.89 21.24 0.97
CA LEU A 372 -15.04 22.19 1.67
C LEU A 372 -15.66 23.58 1.62
N GLY A 373 -15.46 24.36 2.68
CA GLY A 373 -15.94 25.74 2.79
C GLY A 373 -14.81 26.75 2.82
N GLY A 374 -15.12 27.98 3.21
CA GLY A 374 -14.13 29.05 3.37
C GLY A 374 -13.51 29.47 2.03
N ASP A 375 -12.18 29.57 2.01
CA ASP A 375 -11.41 29.95 0.83
C ASP A 375 -11.27 28.82 -0.21
N CYS A 376 -11.75 27.62 0.12
CA CYS A 376 -11.83 26.43 -0.75
C CYS A 376 -13.28 25.95 -0.98
N PRO A 377 -14.16 26.71 -1.65
CA PRO A 377 -15.54 26.31 -1.91
C PRO A 377 -15.62 25.24 -3.02
N ILE A 378 -15.19 24.02 -2.70
CA ILE A 378 -15.19 22.88 -3.62
C ILE A 378 -15.97 21.71 -3.02
N ARG A 379 -16.49 20.84 -3.89
CA ARG A 379 -16.93 19.49 -3.49
C ARG A 379 -16.02 18.48 -4.16
N LEU A 380 -15.30 17.71 -3.35
CA LEU A 380 -14.53 16.57 -3.81
C LEU A 380 -15.44 15.34 -3.78
N ALA A 381 -15.54 14.64 -4.90
CA ALA A 381 -16.35 13.44 -5.02
C ALA A 381 -15.56 12.31 -5.69
N THR A 382 -15.73 11.10 -5.17
CA THR A 382 -15.30 9.88 -5.84
C THR A 382 -16.43 9.39 -6.75
N ALA A 383 -16.13 8.89 -7.94
CA ALA A 383 -17.14 8.32 -8.82
C ALA A 383 -16.56 7.26 -9.75
N LYS A 384 -17.47 6.43 -10.28
CA LYS A 384 -17.25 5.56 -11.42
C LYS A 384 -17.30 6.41 -12.69
N ARG A 385 -16.17 6.61 -13.37
CA ARG A 385 -16.18 7.28 -14.69
C ARG A 385 -16.64 6.31 -15.76
N SER A 386 -17.87 6.47 -16.23
CA SER A 386 -18.32 5.85 -17.48
C SER A 386 -17.85 6.71 -18.65
N TRP A 387 -16.83 6.26 -19.38
CA TRP A 387 -16.49 6.88 -20.66
C TRP A 387 -17.64 6.64 -21.66
N PRO A 388 -18.13 7.68 -22.35
CA PRO A 388 -19.03 7.46 -23.48
C PRO A 388 -18.35 6.53 -24.49
N GLU A 389 -19.06 5.48 -24.95
CA GLU A 389 -18.57 4.61 -26.01
C GLU A 389 -18.11 5.47 -27.20
N GLY A 390 -16.84 5.29 -27.62
CA GLY A 390 -16.26 6.01 -28.76
C GLY A 390 -15.50 7.30 -28.42
N SER A 391 -15.39 7.69 -27.14
CA SER A 391 -14.43 8.74 -26.74
C SER A 391 -13.00 8.17 -26.68
N SER A 392 -12.06 8.82 -27.35
CA SER A 392 -10.64 8.48 -27.24
C SER A 392 -10.15 8.81 -25.83
N ARG A 393 -9.53 7.84 -25.17
CA ARG A 393 -8.84 8.05 -23.88
C ARG A 393 -7.77 9.14 -24.08
N PRO A 394 -7.66 10.13 -23.19
CA PRO A 394 -6.58 11.12 -23.23
C PRO A 394 -5.21 10.49 -23.01
#